data_AF-A0AA39Q1H3-F1
#
_entry.id   AF-A0AA39Q1H3-F1
#
_cell.length_a   1.000
_cell.length_b   1.000
_cell.length_c   1.000
_cell.angle_alpha   90.00
_cell.angle_beta   90.00
_cell.angle_gamma   90.00
#
_symmetry.space_group_name_H-M   'P 1'
#
loop_
_entity.id
_entity.type
_entity.pdbx_description
1 polymer ?
#
loop_
_entity_poly.entity_id
_entity_poly.type
_entity_poly.pdbx_seq_one_letter_code
_entity_poly.pdbx_strand_id
1 'polypeptide(L)' 'MDSAHAEAAVVLIEAGADRGRLNQDGEAPEDMEGVGGVEQRRAKQHVIDSCGKP' A
#
# COMPACT_ATOMS: atom_id res chain seq x y z
N MET A 1 8.51 6.31 13.78
CA MET A 1 8.15 6.55 12.38
C MET A 1 7.23 5.41 12.01
N ASP A 2 5.96 5.51 12.42
CA ASP A 2 5.00 4.42 12.25
C ASP A 2 4.34 4.58 10.87
N SER A 3 5.07 4.16 9.85
CA SER A 3 4.83 4.44 8.42
C SER A 3 3.64 3.68 7.80
N ALA A 4 2.57 3.43 8.56
CA ALA A 4 1.45 2.56 8.13
C ALA A 4 1.90 1.18 7.60
N HIS A 5 3.08 0.71 8.01
CA HIS A 5 3.74 -0.51 7.50
C HIS A 5 4.09 -0.49 6.00
N ALA A 6 4.39 0.67 5.41
CA ALA A 6 4.75 0.81 3.99
C ALA A 6 5.87 -0.14 3.53
N GLU A 7 6.91 -0.32 4.37
CA GLU A 7 8.04 -1.19 4.03
C GLU A 7 7.63 -2.67 3.96
N ALA A 8 6.74 -3.11 4.85
CA ALA A 8 6.21 -4.46 4.80
C ALA A 8 5.37 -4.67 3.53
N ALA A 9 4.61 -3.65 3.11
CA ALA A 9 3.87 -3.70 1.85
C ALA A 9 4.80 -3.85 0.64
N VAL A 10 5.90 -3.09 0.58
CA VAL A 10 6.91 -3.22 -0.48
C VAL A 10 7.47 -4.66 -0.54
N VAL A 11 7.93 -5.20 0.59
CA VAL A 11 8.48 -6.56 0.67
C VAL A 11 7.47 -7.60 0.15
N LEU A 12 6.20 -7.48 0.52
CA LEU A 12 5.16 -8.41 0.07
C LEU A 12 4.89 -8.30 -1.44
N ILE A 13 4.85 -7.08 -1.98
CA ILE A 13 4.63 -6.83 -3.42
C ILE A 13 5.79 -7.39 -4.24
N GLU A 14 7.03 -7.11 -3.83
CA GLU A 14 8.23 -7.64 -4.49
C GLU A 14 8.31 -9.18 -4.40
N ALA A 15 7.76 -9.78 -3.34
CA ALA A 15 7.62 -11.23 -3.21
C ALA A 15 6.49 -11.83 -4.07
N GLY A 16 5.75 -11.01 -4.83
CA GLY A 16 4.71 -11.46 -5.76
C GLY A 16 3.28 -11.30 -5.25
N ALA A 17 3.04 -10.53 -4.19
CA ALA A 17 1.68 -10.17 -3.79
C ALA A 17 1.02 -9.30 -4.86
N ASP A 18 -0.19 -9.66 -5.26
CA ASP A 18 -0.99 -8.91 -6.23
C ASP A 18 -1.66 -7.70 -5.58
N ARG A 19 -1.06 -6.52 -5.76
CA ARG A 19 -1.59 -5.23 -5.27
C ARG A 19 -2.78 -4.69 -6.07
N GLY A 20 -3.12 -5.29 -7.21
CA GLY A 20 -4.32 -4.95 -7.99
C GLY A 20 -5.56 -5.76 -7.58
N ARG A 21 -5.40 -6.75 -6.70
CA ARG A 21 -6.49 -7.62 -6.26
C ARG A 21 -7.46 -6.88 -5.34
N LEU A 22 -8.73 -6.82 -5.74
CA LEU A 22 -9.78 -6.20 -4.95
C LEU A 22 -10.25 -7.09 -3.79
N ASN A 23 -10.65 -6.47 -2.68
CA ASN A 23 -11.34 -7.12 -1.57
C ASN A 23 -12.83 -7.36 -1.89
N GLN A 24 -13.61 -7.85 -0.92
CA GLN A 24 -15.05 -8.13 -1.10
C GLN A 24 -15.90 -6.87 -1.29
N ASP A 25 -15.38 -5.72 -0.87
CA ASP A 25 -16.00 -4.40 -1.00
C ASP A 25 -15.58 -3.68 -2.30
N GLY A 26 -14.74 -4.31 -3.12
CA GLY A 26 -14.27 -3.76 -4.39
C GLY A 26 -13.09 -2.79 -4.26
N GLU A 27 -12.37 -2.79 -3.14
CA GLU A 27 -11.26 -1.88 -2.87
C GLU A 27 -9.91 -2.55 -3.11
N ALA A 28 -8.98 -1.82 -3.71
CA ALA A 28 -7.58 -2.23 -3.78
C ALA A 28 -6.89 -2.01 -2.42
N PRO A 29 -5.80 -2.75 -2.10
CA PRO A 29 -5.05 -2.59 -0.86
C PRO A 29 -4.61 -1.14 -0.57
N GLU A 30 -4.26 -0.38 -1.61
CA GLU A 30 -3.83 1.03 -1.51
C GLU A 30 -4.96 2.05 -1.40
N ASP A 31 -6.20 1.61 -1.61
CA ASP A 31 -7.39 2.45 -1.48
C ASP A 31 -8.10 2.23 -0.14
N MET A 32 -7.80 1.12 0.56
CA MET A 32 -8.29 0.89 1.92
C MET A 32 -7.83 1.98 2.88
N GLU A 33 -8.73 2.41 3.76
CA GLU A 33 -8.44 3.35 4.83
C GLU A 33 -7.53 2.70 5.88
N GLY A 34 -6.27 3.12 5.90
CA GLY A 34 -5.25 2.61 6.83
C GLY A 34 -5.18 3.42 8.13
N VAL A 35 -3.99 3.90 8.47
CA VAL A 35 -3.78 4.81 9.63
C VAL A 35 -4.39 6.21 9.44
N GLY A 36 -4.97 6.49 8.27
CA GLY A 36 -5.54 7.77 7.89
C GLY A 36 -4.51 8.89 7.70
N GLY A 37 -5.00 10.03 7.20
CA GLY A 37 -4.26 11.29 7.20
C GLY A 37 -2.93 11.29 6.43
N VAL A 38 -1.93 11.98 6.99
CA VAL A 38 -0.62 12.20 6.33
C VAL A 38 0.19 10.91 6.23
N GLU A 39 0.13 10.05 7.24
CA GLU A 39 0.91 8.82 7.28
C GLU A 39 0.45 7.82 6.22
N GLN A 40 -0.86 7.71 5.98
CA GLN A 40 -1.38 6.90 4.86
C GLN A 40 -0.93 7.44 3.50
N ARG A 41 -0.96 8.76 3.31
CA ARG A 41 -0.50 9.38 2.04
C ARG A 41 0.99 9.12 1.80
N ARG A 42 1.82 9.20 2.85
CA ARG A 42 3.26 8.89 2.78
C ARG A 42 3.50 7.42 2.48
N ALA A 43 2.74 6.53 3.11
CA ALA A 43 2.85 5.09 2.87
C ALA A 43 2.51 4.74 1.40
N LYS A 44 1.40 5.29 0.87
CA LYS A 44 1.02 5.10 -0.54
C LYS A 44 2.10 5.63 -1.49
N GLN A 45 2.64 6.82 -1.22
CA GLN A 45 3.71 7.37 -2.04
C GLN A 45 4.98 6.49 -2.02
N HIS A 46 5.38 6.00 -0.84
CA HIS A 46 6.55 5.12 -0.71
C HIS A 46 6.41 3.83 -1.52
N VAL A 47 5.23 3.21 -1.49
CA VAL A 47 4.93 2.02 -2.30
C VAL A 47 4.96 2.35 -3.80
N ILE A 48 4.43 3.49 -4.23
CA ILE A 48 4.50 3.94 -5.63
C ILE A 48 5.94 4.18 -6.09
N ASP A 49 6.75 4.84 -5.25
CA ASP A 49 8.14 5.15 -5.57
C ASP A 49 9.00 3.87 -5.68
N SER A 50 8.68 2.84 -4.89
CA SER A 50 9.42 1.58 -4.85
C SER A 50 8.95 0.57 -5.89
N CYS A 51 7.63 0.39 -6.03
CA CYS A 51 7.02 -0.68 -6.83
C CYS A 51 6.34 -0.18 -8.12
N GLY A 52 6.36 1.13 -8.40
CA GLY A 52 5.69 1.74 -9.54
C GLY A 52 4.21 2.02 -9.32
N LYS A 53 3.55 2.57 -10.34
CA LYS A 53 2.09 2.77 -10.32
C LYS A 53 1.37 1.41 -10.45
N PRO A 54 0.29 1.18 -9.69
CA PRO A 54 -0.55 -0.01 -9.83
C PRO A 54 -1.26 -0.05 -11.19
#